data_AF-A0A179H3Q9-F1
#
_entry.id   AF-A0A179H3Q9-F1
#
_cell.length_a   1.000
_cell.length_b   1.000
_cell.length_c   1.000
_cell.angle_alpha   90.00
_cell.angle_beta   90.00
_cell.angle_gamma   90.00
#
_symmetry.space_group_name_H-M   'P 1'
#
loop_
_entity.id
_entity.type
_entity.pdbx_description
1 polymer ?
#
loop_
_entity_poly.entity_id
_entity_poly.type
_entity_poly.pdbx_seq_one_letter_code
_entity_poly.pdbx_strand_id
1 'polypeptide(L)'
;MVASDAAYPRVEMDIAEPVTPAGSTSGAPRKAKEEYIISKLADQDFDMKKLPNPMVPRHGVDPQLFPKGVTLEMERHWMAQIEAIRARQQKQ
;
A
#
# COMPACT_ATOMS: atom_id res chain seq x y z
N MET A 1 -33.14 -25.43 -22.46
CA MET A 1 -33.45 -24.18 -21.74
C MET A 1 -32.81 -24.33 -20.36
N VAL A 2 -31.82 -23.59 -19.87
CA VAL A 2 -31.12 -22.36 -20.28
C VAL A 2 -29.68 -22.49 -19.71
N ALA A 3 -28.66 -22.24 -20.53
CA ALA A 3 -27.30 -22.02 -20.07
C ALA A 3 -27.19 -20.60 -19.51
N SER A 4 -26.56 -20.41 -18.36
CA SER A 4 -26.22 -19.08 -17.85
C SER A 4 -24.84 -19.14 -17.24
N ASP A 5 -23.87 -19.14 -18.14
CA ASP A 5 -22.47 -18.86 -17.86
C ASP A 5 -22.36 -17.34 -17.61
N ALA A 6 -22.29 -16.96 -16.34
CA ALA A 6 -22.11 -15.56 -15.95
C ALA A 6 -20.62 -15.21 -16.07
N ALA A 7 -20.21 -14.88 -17.30
CA ALA A 7 -18.89 -14.35 -17.58
C ALA A 7 -18.74 -12.96 -16.95
N TYR A 8 -17.99 -12.88 -15.85
CA TYR A 8 -17.51 -11.60 -15.34
C TYR A 8 -16.50 -11.02 -16.34
N PRO A 9 -16.63 -9.76 -16.78
CA PRO A 9 -15.58 -9.14 -17.58
C PRO A 9 -14.31 -9.01 -16.73
N ARG A 10 -13.26 -9.72 -17.14
CA ARG A 10 -11.90 -9.58 -16.62
C ARG A 10 -11.40 -8.21 -17.06
N VAL A 11 -11.37 -7.24 -16.15
CA VAL A 11 -10.77 -5.94 -16.41
C VAL A 11 -9.25 -6.14 -16.39
N GLU A 12 -8.66 -6.31 -17.58
CA GLU A 12 -7.21 -6.26 -17.77
C GLU A 12 -6.77 -4.82 -17.57
N MET A 13 -6.17 -4.53 -16.41
CA MET A 13 -5.48 -3.27 -16.19
C MET A 13 -4.09 -3.39 -16.81
N ASP A 14 -3.92 -2.83 -18.00
CA ASP A 14 -2.60 -2.60 -18.60
C ASP A 14 -1.82 -1.62 -17.70
N ILE A 15 -1.01 -2.17 -16.82
CA ILE A 15 0.00 -1.42 -16.07
C ILE A 15 1.09 -1.09 -17.08
N ALA A 16 0.95 0.07 -17.72
CA ALA A 16 2.02 0.65 -18.52
C ALA A 16 3.24 0.81 -17.61
N GLU A 17 4.28 0.04 -17.89
CA GLU A 17 5.57 0.18 -17.21
C GLU A 17 6.02 1.65 -17.33
N PRO A 18 6.50 2.27 -16.24
CA PRO A 18 7.02 3.62 -16.32
C PRO A 18 8.25 3.61 -17.22
N VAL A 19 8.11 4.20 -18.41
CA VAL A 19 9.22 4.41 -19.35
C VAL A 19 10.33 5.21 -18.66
N THR A 20 11.36 4.50 -18.21
CA THR A 20 12.62 5.12 -17.79
C THR A 20 13.27 5.75 -19.02
N PRO A 21 13.53 7.07 -19.06
CA PRO A 21 14.32 7.62 -20.15
C PRO A 21 15.74 7.08 -20.02
N ALA A 22 16.11 6.16 -20.91
CA ALA A 22 17.49 5.78 -21.13
C ALA A 22 18.21 6.99 -21.76
N GLY A 23 18.91 7.76 -20.91
CA GLY A 23 19.49 9.05 -21.26
C GLY A 23 20.94 9.20 -20.84
N SER A 24 21.82 8.70 -21.70
CA SER A 24 23.15 9.20 -22.08
C SER A 24 24.30 9.34 -21.08
N THR A 25 25.44 8.86 -21.57
CA THR A 25 26.80 8.96 -21.06
C THR A 25 27.33 10.40 -21.12
N SER A 26 28.18 10.77 -20.16
CA SER A 26 29.32 11.72 -20.24
C SER A 26 29.51 12.49 -18.91
N GLY A 27 30.76 12.55 -18.45
CA GLY A 27 31.12 13.04 -17.13
C GLY A 27 31.12 14.56 -16.99
N ALA A 28 30.42 15.06 -15.96
CA ALA A 28 30.66 16.29 -15.19
C ALA A 28 29.71 16.29 -13.96
N PRO A 29 29.92 17.16 -12.95
CA PRO A 29 30.04 16.77 -11.55
C PRO A 29 28.74 16.16 -11.00
N ARG A 30 28.81 14.88 -10.61
CA ARG A 30 27.70 14.14 -10.00
C ARG A 30 27.04 14.89 -8.83
N LYS A 31 27.84 15.64 -8.07
CA LYS A 31 27.43 16.43 -6.89
C LYS A 31 26.29 17.42 -7.18
N ALA A 32 26.43 18.28 -8.19
CA ALA A 32 25.43 19.31 -8.50
C ALA A 32 24.12 18.71 -9.04
N LYS A 33 24.21 17.59 -9.77
CA LYS A 33 23.04 16.89 -10.31
C LYS A 33 22.30 16.14 -9.20
N GLU A 34 23.02 15.56 -8.25
CA GLU A 34 22.49 14.88 -7.08
C GLU A 34 21.78 15.85 -6.14
N GLU A 35 22.39 17.00 -5.83
CA GLU A 35 21.75 18.09 -5.06
C GLU A 35 20.50 18.65 -5.74
N TYR A 36 20.52 18.80 -7.07
CA TYR A 36 19.35 19.22 -7.85
C TYR A 36 18.21 18.19 -7.76
N ILE A 37 18.51 16.90 -7.91
CA ILE A 37 17.51 15.82 -7.81
C ILE A 37 16.94 15.75 -6.38
N ILE A 38 17.78 15.87 -5.36
CA ILE A 38 17.37 15.92 -3.95
C ILE A 38 16.43 17.12 -3.73
N SER A 39 16.76 18.31 -4.26
CA SER A 39 15.92 19.52 -4.13
C SER A 39 14.53 19.41 -4.78
N LYS A 40 14.37 18.50 -5.75
CA LYS A 40 13.11 18.21 -6.42
C LYS A 40 12.30 17.10 -5.73
N LEU A 41 12.89 16.39 -4.76
CA LEU A 41 12.18 15.40 -3.96
C LEU A 41 11.22 16.13 -3.02
N ALA A 42 9.92 15.84 -3.16
CA ALA A 42 8.88 16.46 -2.36
C ALA A 42 8.93 16.08 -0.87
N ASP A 43 9.60 14.97 -0.54
CA ASP A 43 9.61 14.40 0.81
C ASP A 43 11.06 14.06 1.21
N GLN A 44 11.84 15.09 1.56
CA GLN A 44 13.23 14.91 2.04
C GLN A 44 13.30 14.36 3.46
N ASP A 45 12.25 14.56 4.25
CA ASP A 45 12.16 14.10 5.64
C ASP A 45 11.50 12.72 5.77
N PHE A 46 11.22 12.06 4.63
CA PHE A 46 10.63 10.73 4.62
C PHE A 46 11.56 9.71 5.28
N ASP A 47 11.12 9.17 6.41
CA ASP A 47 11.79 8.06 7.07
C ASP A 47 10.93 6.80 6.99
N MET A 48 11.35 5.87 6.12
CA MET A 48 10.69 4.58 5.93
C MET A 48 10.60 3.77 7.25
N LYS A 49 11.51 3.99 8.21
CA LYS A 49 11.50 3.29 9.51
C LYS A 49 10.45 3.84 10.47
N LYS A 50 10.00 5.09 10.27
CA LYS A 50 8.93 5.71 11.06
C LYS A 50 7.54 5.36 10.55
N LEU A 51 7.44 4.76 9.36
CA LEU A 51 6.15 4.34 8.82
C LEU A 51 5.60 3.17 9.66
N PRO A 52 4.41 3.31 10.26
CA PRO A 52 3.78 2.21 10.97
C PRO A 52 3.60 1.02 10.04
N ASN A 53 3.71 -0.19 10.58
CA ASN A 53 3.54 -1.42 9.81
C ASN A 53 2.20 -1.37 9.03
N PRO A 54 2.23 -1.42 7.68
CA PRO A 54 1.02 -1.28 6.88
C PRO A 54 0.06 -2.47 7.05
N MET A 55 0.53 -3.59 7.58
CA MET A 55 -0.26 -4.78 7.86
C MET A 55 -0.95 -4.74 9.23
N VAL A 56 -0.68 -3.72 10.04
CA VAL A 56 -1.35 -3.53 11.33
C VAL A 56 -2.46 -2.51 11.16
N PRO A 57 -3.71 -2.83 11.56
CA PRO A 57 -4.79 -1.85 11.59
C PRO A 57 -4.35 -0.62 12.38
N ARG A 58 -4.53 0.56 11.79
CA ARG A 58 -4.24 1.80 12.48
C ARG A 58 -5.32 1.97 13.55
N HIS A 59 -4.94 1.99 14.82
CA HIS A 59 -5.88 2.12 15.92
C HIS A 59 -6.21 3.61 16.10
N GLY A 60 -7.49 3.95 16.27
CA GLY A 60 -7.93 5.33 16.51
C GLY A 60 -8.04 6.20 15.26
N VAL A 61 -8.18 5.59 14.08
CA VAL A 61 -8.46 6.34 12.85
C VAL A 61 -9.92 6.80 12.87
N ASP A 62 -10.17 8.05 12.45
CA ASP A 62 -11.53 8.60 12.42
C ASP A 62 -12.49 7.67 11.65
N PRO A 63 -13.76 7.57 12.10
CA PRO A 63 -14.81 6.83 11.42
C PRO A 63 -14.95 7.13 9.91
N GLN A 64 -14.48 8.29 9.46
CA GLN A 64 -14.53 8.75 8.07
C GLN A 64 -13.45 8.13 7.16
N LEU A 65 -12.40 7.56 7.74
CA LEU A 65 -11.29 6.94 7.01
C LEU A 65 -11.49 5.43 6.83
N PHE A 66 -12.56 4.85 7.36
CA PHE A 66 -12.89 3.46 7.10
C PHE A 66 -13.29 3.27 5.64
N PRO A 67 -12.87 2.15 5.01
CA PRO A 67 -13.36 1.80 3.69
C PRO A 67 -14.88 1.63 3.71
N LYS A 68 -15.53 1.96 2.58
CA LYS A 68 -16.99 1.93 2.46
C LYS A 68 -17.54 0.56 2.87
N GLY A 69 -18.46 0.56 3.84
CA GLY A 69 -19.09 -0.65 4.36
C GLY A 69 -18.38 -1.29 5.56
N VAL A 70 -17.23 -0.77 5.99
CA VAL A 70 -16.58 -1.20 7.24
C VAL A 70 -17.05 -0.33 8.40
N THR A 71 -17.76 -0.95 9.34
CA THR A 71 -18.16 -0.32 10.60
C THR A 71 -17.16 -0.66 11.70
N LEU A 72 -17.06 0.21 12.71
CA LEU A 72 -16.23 -0.02 13.90
C LEU A 72 -16.55 -1.34 14.62
N GLU A 73 -17.83 -1.73 14.63
CA GLU A 73 -18.27 -2.99 15.24
C GLU A 73 -17.71 -4.20 14.49
N MET A 74 -17.70 -4.13 13.16
CA MET A 74 -17.18 -5.20 12.32
C MET A 74 -15.66 -5.33 12.46
N GLU A 75 -14.93 -4.22 12.52
CA GLU A 75 -13.50 -4.22 12.81
C GLU A 75 -13.19 -4.86 14.18
N ARG A 76 -13.91 -4.46 15.23
CA ARG A 76 -13.75 -5.03 16.58
C ARG A 76 -13.99 -6.53 16.60
N HIS A 77 -15.01 -7.00 15.87
CA HIS A 77 -15.32 -8.42 15.77
C HIS A 77 -14.18 -9.21 15.12
N TRP A 78 -13.64 -8.72 14.00
CA TRP A 78 -12.52 -9.36 13.32
C TRP A 78 -11.25 -9.36 14.17
N MET A 79 -10.95 -8.26 14.87
CA MET A 79 -9.79 -8.18 15.76
C MET A 79 -9.88 -9.22 16.89
N ALA A 80 -11.05 -9.37 17.51
CA ALA A 80 -11.27 -10.40 18.53
C ALA A 80 -11.05 -11.82 17.99
N GLN A 81 -11.50 -12.11 16.76
CA GLN A 81 -11.25 -13.41 16.12
C GLN A 81 -9.75 -13.66 15.85
N ILE A 82 -9.04 -12.65 15.35
CA ILE A 82 -7.59 -12.74 15.10
C ILE A 82 -6.82 -13.01 16.40
N GLU A 83 -7.17 -12.30 17.47
CA GLU A 83 -6.56 -12.49 18.79
C GLU A 83 -6.80 -13.90 19.33
N ALA A 84 -8.03 -14.42 19.20
CA ALA A 84 -8.35 -15.78 19.63
C ALA A 84 -7.53 -16.84 18.87
N ILE A 85 -7.32 -16.66 17.56
CA ILE A 85 -6.49 -17.56 16.75
C ILE A 85 -5.03 -17.48 17.17
N ARG A 86 -4.49 -16.26 17.37
CA ARG A 86 -3.11 -16.06 17.84
C ARG A 86 -2.88 -16.70 19.21
N ALA A 87 -3.80 -16.52 20.15
CA ALA A 87 -3.73 -17.12 21.48
C ALA A 87 -3.75 -18.66 21.42
N ARG A 88 -4.49 -19.24 20.46
CA ARG A 88 -4.48 -20.69 20.21
C ARG A 88 -3.15 -21.18 19.65
N GLN A 89 -2.56 -20.44 18.70
CA GLN A 89 -1.28 -20.80 18.09
C GLN A 89 -0.10 -20.67 19.06
N GLN A 90 -0.14 -19.74 20.02
CA GLN A 90 0.89 -19.59 21.05
C GLN A 90 0.86 -20.66 22.14
N LYS A 91 -0.26 -21.40 22.27
CA LYS A 91 -0.38 -22.52 23.21
C LYS A 91 0.06 -23.86 22.62
N GLN A 92 0.33 -23.92 21.31
CA GLN A 92 0.91 -25.07 20.63
C GLN A 92 2.42 -24.90 20.55
#